data_AF-A0A2W1JLH2-F1
#
_entry.id   AF-A0A2W1JLH2-F1
#
_cell.length_a   1.000
_cell.length_b   1.000
_cell.length_c   1.000
_cell.angle_alpha   90.00
_cell.angle_beta   90.00
_cell.angle_gamma   90.00
#
_symmetry.space_group_name_H-M   'P 1'
#
loop_
_entity.id
_entity.type
_entity.pdbx_description
1 polymer ?
#
loop_
_entity_poly.entity_id
_entity_poly.type
_entity_poly.pdbx_seq_one_letter_code
_entity_poly.pdbx_strand_id
1 'polypeptide(L)'
;MSDSDLDLSQFLAPEICRQLLAYQQQQGHSSVTEALNHLLERHFAQGVDSTAQQQIEGLEGRVYTLTREVMLLRQSVPDQCDRLREQLAAVRLSHSGLLQNLRQRLEAVEQVTEAGNLDIQKDVESRSDLDLS
;
A
#
# COMPACT_ATOMS: atom_id res chain seq x y z
N MET A 1 41.44 29.97 -50.18
CA MET A 1 39.98 30.12 -50.12
C MET A 1 39.64 30.20 -48.65
N SER A 2 39.45 31.42 -48.16
CA SER A 2 39.38 31.77 -46.73
C SER A 2 38.15 32.65 -46.56
N ASP A 3 36.97 32.04 -46.55
CA ASP A 3 35.70 32.77 -46.66
C ASP A 3 34.59 32.13 -45.80
N SER A 4 34.95 31.50 -44.68
CA SER A 4 33.97 30.76 -43.86
C SER A 4 34.20 30.85 -42.35
N ASP A 5 35.07 31.75 -41.88
CA ASP A 5 34.97 32.26 -40.52
C ASP A 5 33.85 33.31 -40.50
N LEU A 6 32.61 32.87 -40.75
CA LEU A 6 31.43 33.64 -40.39
C LEU A 6 31.58 33.93 -38.91
N ASP A 7 31.89 35.19 -38.59
CA ASP A 7 32.15 35.70 -37.25
C ASP A 7 31.09 35.16 -36.29
N LEU A 8 31.36 34.05 -35.60
CA LEU A 8 30.50 33.55 -34.52
C LEU A 8 30.50 34.55 -33.35
N SER A 9 31.47 35.45 -33.36
CA SER A 9 31.66 36.59 -32.47
C SER A 9 30.51 37.59 -32.45
N GLN A 10 29.74 37.73 -33.54
CA GLN A 10 28.57 38.62 -33.64
C GLN A 10 27.26 37.97 -33.13
N PHE A 11 27.23 36.64 -32.99
CA PHE A 11 26.04 35.91 -32.52
C PHE A 11 26.15 35.45 -31.07
N LEU A 12 27.35 35.46 -30.50
CA LEU A 12 27.63 35.00 -29.14
C LEU A 12 27.86 36.20 -28.21
N ALA A 13 27.36 36.09 -26.98
CA ALA A 13 27.61 37.09 -25.95
C ALA A 13 29.13 37.26 -25.72
N PRO A 14 29.61 38.48 -25.47
CA PRO A 14 31.04 38.77 -25.38
C PRO A 14 31.75 37.96 -24.29
N GLU A 15 31.07 37.66 -23.18
CA GLU A 15 31.58 36.75 -22.14
C GLU A 15 31.81 35.32 -22.66
N ILE A 16 30.91 34.81 -23.50
CA ILE A 16 30.98 33.44 -24.05
C ILE A 16 32.09 33.37 -25.09
N CYS A 17 32.23 34.38 -25.94
CA CYS A 17 33.34 34.51 -26.88
C CYS A 17 34.69 34.49 -26.17
N ARG A 18 34.82 35.24 -25.07
CA ARG A 18 36.06 35.30 -24.30
C ARG A 18 36.39 33.95 -23.65
N GLN A 19 35.39 33.23 -23.17
CA GLN A 19 35.56 31.88 -22.62
C GLN A 19 35.94 30.86 -23.71
N LEU A 20 35.32 30.92 -24.89
CA LEU A 20 35.65 30.06 -26.04
C LEU A 20 37.06 30.30 -26.57
N LEU A 21 37.50 31.56 -26.67
CA LEU A 21 38.87 31.89 -27.10
C LEU A 21 39.91 31.40 -26.10
N ALA A 22 39.65 31.54 -24.79
CA ALA A 22 40.51 30.98 -23.75
C ALA A 22 40.57 29.44 -23.83
N TYR A 23 39.43 28.80 -24.10
CA TYR A 23 39.34 27.35 -24.25
C TYR A 23 40.06 26.85 -25.52
N GLN A 24 39.94 27.57 -26.63
CA GLN A 24 40.66 27.31 -27.88
C GLN A 24 42.17 27.37 -27.65
N GLN A 25 42.66 28.42 -26.98
CA GLN A 25 44.09 28.56 -26.66
C GLN A 25 44.62 27.45 -25.75
N GLN A 26 43.80 26.98 -24.80
CA GLN A 26 44.19 25.92 -23.87
C GLN A 26 44.23 24.53 -24.50
N GLN A 27 43.33 24.26 -25.46
CA GLN A 27 43.19 22.94 -26.09
C GLN A 27 43.86 22.85 -27.47
N GLY A 28 44.35 23.97 -28.03
CA GLY A 28 45.05 24.01 -29.32
C GLY A 28 44.15 23.81 -30.53
N HIS A 29 42.86 24.13 -30.44
CA HIS A 29 41.92 23.99 -31.56
C HIS A 29 42.18 25.01 -32.66
N SER A 30 42.02 24.58 -33.92
CA SER A 30 42.38 25.38 -35.10
C SER A 30 41.41 26.54 -35.36
N SER A 31 40.17 26.44 -34.86
CA SER A 31 39.15 27.48 -34.96
C SER A 31 38.24 27.52 -33.72
N VAL A 32 37.56 28.66 -33.54
CA VAL A 32 36.53 28.83 -32.49
C VAL A 32 35.36 27.88 -32.73
N THR A 33 35.01 27.63 -33.98
CA THR A 33 33.95 26.69 -34.40
C THR A 33 34.27 25.26 -33.97
N GLU A 34 35.52 24.83 -34.11
CA GLU A 34 35.98 23.50 -33.70
C GLU A 34 35.97 23.35 -32.17
N ALA A 35 36.40 24.37 -31.43
CA ALA A 35 36.31 24.40 -29.97
C ALA A 35 34.85 24.34 -29.48
N LEU A 36 33.94 25.05 -30.16
CA LEU A 36 32.51 25.06 -29.84
C LEU A 36 31.86 23.72 -30.15
N ASN A 37 32.16 23.11 -31.30
CA ASN A 37 31.69 21.78 -31.66
C ASN A 37 32.18 20.72 -30.67
N HIS A 38 33.46 20.76 -30.28
CA HIS A 38 33.99 19.84 -29.28
C HIS A 38 33.32 20.00 -27.91
N LEU A 39 32.99 21.23 -27.51
CA LEU A 39 32.30 21.50 -26.25
C LEU A 39 30.84 21.00 -26.29
N LEU A 40 30.16 21.20 -27.42
CA LEU A 40 28.81 20.66 -27.67
C LEU A 40 28.82 19.13 -27.68
N GLU A 41 29.73 18.51 -28.42
CA GLU A 41 29.87 17.04 -28.48
C GLU A 41 30.10 16.46 -27.08
N ARG A 42 30.98 17.07 -26.28
CA ARG A 42 31.21 16.66 -24.89
C ARG A 42 29.96 16.81 -24.02
N HIS A 43 29.25 17.92 -24.17
CA HIS A 43 28.05 18.19 -23.38
C HIS A 43 26.91 17.21 -23.74
N PHE A 44 26.70 16.96 -25.02
CA PHE A 44 25.69 15.99 -25.49
C PHE A 44 26.08 14.55 -25.16
N ALA A 45 27.36 14.19 -25.23
CA ALA A 45 27.85 12.88 -24.81
C ALA A 45 27.69 12.63 -23.30
N GLN A 46 27.69 13.68 -22.47
CA GLN A 46 27.51 13.55 -21.01
C GLN A 46 26.04 13.63 -20.57
N GLY A 47 25.22 14.45 -21.23
CA GLY A 47 23.95 14.90 -20.68
C GLY A 47 22.71 14.06 -20.97
N VAL A 48 22.67 13.33 -22.09
CA VAL A 48 21.40 12.78 -22.59
C VAL A 48 21.14 11.35 -22.12
N ASP A 49 22.16 10.51 -22.01
CA ASP A 49 21.95 9.09 -21.71
C ASP A 49 22.01 8.78 -20.21
N SER A 50 22.89 9.44 -19.45
CA SER A 50 23.18 9.03 -18.07
C SER A 50 22.02 9.25 -17.07
N THR A 51 21.28 10.35 -17.19
CA THR A 51 20.19 10.69 -16.27
C THR A 51 18.90 9.94 -16.59
N ALA A 52 18.57 9.80 -17.87
CA ALA A 52 17.43 9.01 -18.32
C ALA A 52 17.62 7.52 -17.98
N GLN A 53 18.83 6.98 -18.20
CA GLN A 53 19.15 5.59 -17.87
C GLN A 53 18.99 5.31 -16.37
N GLN A 54 19.50 6.20 -15.50
CA GLN A 54 19.36 6.07 -14.04
C GLN A 54 17.90 6.10 -13.58
N GLN A 55 17.06 6.93 -14.21
CA GLN A 55 15.63 6.98 -13.91
C GLN A 55 14.92 5.71 -14.36
N ILE A 56 15.27 5.17 -15.53
CA ILE A 56 14.72 3.92 -16.05
C ILE A 56 15.10 2.75 -15.13
N GLU A 57 16.39 2.61 -14.78
CA GLU A 57 16.85 1.57 -13.85
C GLU A 57 16.17 1.68 -12.48
N GLY A 58 16.00 2.92 -11.98
CA GLY A 58 15.27 3.17 -10.74
C GLY A 58 13.79 2.78 -10.80
N LEU A 59 13.14 3.02 -11.94
CA LEU A 59 11.75 2.62 -12.17
C LEU A 59 11.61 1.11 -12.33
N GLU A 60 12.51 0.46 -13.07
CA GLU A 60 12.55 -1.00 -13.23
C GLU A 60 12.70 -1.71 -11.88
N GLY A 61 13.62 -1.23 -11.04
CA GLY A 61 13.79 -1.75 -9.67
C GLY A 61 12.50 -1.63 -8.84
N ARG A 62 11.83 -0.48 -8.89
CA ARG A 62 10.55 -0.27 -8.18
C ARG A 62 9.44 -1.18 -8.70
N VAL A 63 9.32 -1.32 -10.02
CA VAL A 63 8.33 -2.21 -10.64
C VAL A 63 8.59 -3.66 -10.23
N TYR A 64 9.85 -4.09 -10.20
CA TYR A 64 10.22 -5.43 -9.75
C TYR A 64 9.82 -5.67 -8.28
N THR A 65 10.15 -4.74 -7.38
CA THR A 65 9.78 -4.82 -5.97
C THR A 65 8.25 -4.88 -5.79
N LEU A 66 7.52 -3.97 -6.43
CA LEU A 66 6.05 -3.94 -6.37
C LEU A 66 5.43 -5.23 -6.92
N THR A 67 5.96 -5.77 -8.02
CA THR A 67 5.48 -7.02 -8.60
C THR A 67 5.64 -8.18 -7.61
N ARG A 68 6.78 -8.24 -6.92
CA ARG A 68 7.04 -9.25 -5.89
C ARG A 68 6.11 -9.11 -4.70
N GLU A 69 5.88 -7.89 -4.21
CA GLU A 69 4.95 -7.62 -3.11
C GLU A 69 3.51 -8.01 -3.47
N VAL A 70 3.05 -7.66 -4.67
CA VAL A 70 1.73 -8.05 -5.17
C VAL A 70 1.59 -9.57 -5.27
N MET A 71 2.65 -10.27 -5.70
CA MET A 71 2.65 -11.74 -5.76
C MET A 71 2.53 -12.36 -4.35
N LEU A 72 3.27 -11.83 -3.37
CA LEU A 72 3.20 -12.28 -1.98
C LEU A 72 1.82 -11.99 -1.36
N LEU A 73 1.25 -10.83 -1.63
CA LEU A 73 -0.10 -10.48 -1.19
C LEU A 73 -1.15 -11.40 -1.80
N ARG A 74 -1.07 -11.65 -3.11
CA ARG A 74 -1.98 -12.60 -3.79
C ARG A 74 -1.93 -13.99 -3.17
N GLN A 75 -0.76 -14.43 -2.70
CA GLN A 75 -0.62 -15.74 -2.08
C GLN A 75 -1.11 -15.76 -0.63
N SER A 76 -0.86 -14.71 0.14
CA SER A 76 -1.14 -14.68 1.58
C SER A 76 -2.56 -14.23 1.96
N VAL A 77 -3.18 -13.34 1.17
CA VAL A 77 -4.52 -12.81 1.47
C VAL A 77 -5.61 -13.89 1.48
N PRO A 78 -5.66 -14.84 0.53
CA PRO A 78 -6.66 -15.92 0.56
C PRO A 78 -6.58 -16.73 1.86
N ASP A 79 -5.38 -17.16 2.25
CA ASP A 79 -5.17 -17.94 3.48
C ASP A 79 -5.60 -17.18 4.74
N GLN A 80 -5.32 -15.87 4.79
CA GLN A 80 -5.75 -15.03 5.91
C GLN A 80 -7.28 -14.86 5.94
N CYS A 81 -7.90 -14.66 4.77
CA CYS A 81 -9.36 -14.59 4.65
C CYS A 81 -10.04 -15.89 5.08
N ASP A 82 -9.49 -17.04 4.69
CA ASP A 82 -10.05 -18.34 5.08
C ASP A 82 -9.92 -18.59 6.58
N ARG A 83 -8.78 -18.26 7.19
CA ARG A 83 -8.62 -18.30 8.66
C ARG A 83 -9.63 -17.40 9.38
N LEU A 84 -9.87 -16.19 8.88
CA LEU A 84 -10.86 -15.28 9.46
C LEU A 84 -12.29 -15.85 9.33
N ARG A 85 -12.61 -16.50 8.21
CA ARG A 85 -13.90 -17.19 8.03
C ARG A 85 -14.07 -18.35 9.01
N GLU A 86 -13.04 -19.16 9.19
CA GLU A 86 -13.04 -20.26 10.16
C GLU A 86 -13.24 -19.75 11.59
N GLN A 87 -12.51 -18.70 11.98
CA GLN A 87 -12.67 -18.06 13.29
C GLN A 87 -14.09 -17.51 13.49
N LEU A 88 -14.66 -16.84 12.48
CA LEU A 88 -16.03 -16.35 12.54
C LEU A 88 -17.04 -17.48 12.68
N ALA A 89 -16.85 -18.59 11.97
CA ALA A 89 -17.69 -19.78 12.10
C ALA A 89 -17.62 -20.38 13.51
N ALA A 90 -16.41 -20.49 14.07
CA ALA A 90 -16.21 -20.98 15.44
C ALA A 90 -16.90 -20.09 16.47
N VAL A 91 -16.79 -18.76 16.34
CA VAL A 91 -17.48 -17.81 17.23
C VAL A 91 -19.00 -17.94 17.11
N ARG A 92 -19.54 -18.06 15.90
CA ARG A 92 -20.98 -18.27 15.68
C ARG A 92 -21.48 -19.56 16.33
N LEU A 93 -20.75 -20.66 16.15
CA LEU A 93 -21.09 -21.95 16.77
C LEU A 93 -21.06 -21.85 18.30
N SER A 94 -20.02 -21.23 18.86
CA SER A 94 -19.91 -21.02 20.30
C SER A 94 -21.07 -20.16 20.84
N HIS A 95 -21.42 -19.08 20.14
CA HIS A 95 -22.50 -18.19 20.58
C HIS A 95 -23.86 -18.88 20.52
N SER A 96 -24.15 -19.60 19.44
CA SER A 96 -25.38 -20.41 19.34
C SER A 96 -25.47 -21.45 20.46
N GLY A 97 -24.36 -22.13 20.78
CA GLY A 97 -24.31 -23.07 21.90
C GLY A 97 -24.59 -22.42 23.25
N LEU A 98 -24.02 -21.23 23.50
CA LEU A 98 -24.29 -20.46 24.72
C LEU A 98 -25.76 -20.03 24.83
N LEU A 99 -26.35 -19.52 23.75
CA LEU A 99 -27.75 -19.13 23.74
C LEU A 99 -28.68 -20.32 23.98
N GLN A 100 -28.37 -21.47 23.37
CA GLN A 100 -29.13 -22.70 23.60
C GLN A 100 -29.03 -23.17 25.05
N ASN A 101 -27.85 -23.10 25.66
CA ASN A 101 -27.67 -23.43 27.08
C ASN A 101 -28.45 -22.47 27.99
N LEU A 102 -28.39 -21.17 27.72
CA LEU A 102 -29.15 -20.17 28.48
C LEU A 102 -30.65 -20.41 28.38
N ARG A 103 -31.15 -20.71 27.18
CA ARG A 103 -32.55 -21.06 26.96
C ARG A 103 -32.98 -22.28 27.77
N GLN A 104 -32.22 -23.38 27.71
CA GLN A 104 -32.52 -24.59 28.48
C GLN A 104 -32.53 -24.33 29.99
N ARG A 105 -31.61 -23.48 30.48
CA ARG A 105 -31.57 -23.09 31.89
C ARG A 105 -32.75 -22.23 32.28
N LEU A 106 -33.19 -21.31 31.42
CA LEU A 106 -34.40 -20.52 31.65
C LEU A 106 -35.64 -21.43 31.69
N GLU A 107 -35.81 -22.31 30.72
CA GLU A 107 -36.92 -23.28 30.68
C GLU A 107 -36.94 -24.17 31.94
N ALA A 108 -35.77 -24.63 32.41
CA ALA A 108 -35.68 -25.41 33.64
C ALA A 108 -36.07 -24.60 34.89
N VAL A 109 -35.67 -23.32 34.97
CA VAL A 109 -36.05 -22.43 36.07
C VAL A 109 -37.56 -22.18 36.04
N GLU A 110 -38.12 -21.86 34.87
CA GLU A 110 -39.55 -21.63 34.66
C GLU A 110 -40.37 -22.81 35.15
N GLN A 111 -40.03 -24.04 34.73
CA GLN A 111 -40.70 -25.27 35.19
C GLN A 111 -40.66 -25.45 36.71
N VAL A 112 -39.54 -25.14 37.36
CA VAL A 112 -39.43 -25.21 38.83
C VAL A 112 -40.33 -24.19 39.51
N THR A 113 -40.39 -22.95 39.00
CA THR A 113 -41.32 -21.93 39.52
C THR A 113 -42.79 -22.29 39.31
N GLU A 114 -43.14 -22.84 38.15
CA GLU A 114 -44.52 -23.28 37.86
C GLU A 114 -44.93 -24.44 38.77
N ALA A 115 -44.06 -25.43 38.95
CA ALA A 115 -44.29 -26.54 39.88
C ALA A 115 -44.43 -26.05 41.34
N GLY A 116 -43.58 -25.12 41.77
CA GLY A 116 -43.65 -24.53 43.11
C GLY A 116 -44.94 -23.74 43.35
N ASN A 117 -45.44 -23.01 42.34
CA ASN A 117 -46.71 -22.29 42.45
C ASN A 117 -47.92 -23.24 42.50
N LEU A 118 -47.88 -24.36 41.77
CA LEU A 118 -48.91 -25.40 41.82
C LEU A 118 -48.97 -26.09 43.20
N ASP A 119 -47.81 -26.37 43.81
CA ASP A 119 -47.75 -26.95 45.16
C ASP A 119 -48.29 -25.97 46.22
N ILE A 120 -47.94 -24.68 46.12
CA ILE A 120 -48.50 -23.64 47.01
C ILE A 120 -50.01 -23.53 46.85
N GLN A 121 -50.51 -23.57 45.61
CA GLN A 121 -51.95 -23.45 45.34
C GLN A 121 -52.72 -24.68 45.86
N LYS A 122 -52.15 -25.88 45.72
CA LYS A 122 -52.73 -27.11 46.26
C LYS A 122 -52.71 -27.15 47.80
N ASP A 123 -51.66 -26.63 48.42
CA ASP A 123 -51.57 -26.50 49.89
C ASP A 123 -52.57 -25.47 50.45
N VAL A 124 -52.83 -24.39 49.70
CA VAL A 124 -53.85 -23.39 50.07
C VAL A 124 -55.26 -23.97 49.95
N GLU A 125 -55.58 -24.67 48.85
CA GLU A 125 -56.88 -25.33 48.67
C GLU A 125 -57.14 -26.40 49.74
N SER A 126 -56.14 -27.23 50.04
CA SER A 126 -56.23 -28.27 51.07
C SER A 126 -56.48 -27.69 52.47
N ARG A 127 -55.98 -26.48 52.75
CA ARG A 127 -56.20 -25.79 54.04
C ARG A 127 -57.57 -25.13 54.11
N SER A 128 -58.09 -24.57 53.03
CA SER A 128 -59.44 -23.99 53.00
C SER A 128 -60.55 -25.03 53.15
N ASP A 129 -60.35 -26.26 52.67
CA ASP A 129 -61.33 -27.34 52.82
C ASP A 129 -61.41 -27.89 54.26
N LEU A 130 -60.34 -27.74 55.05
CA LEU A 130 -60.26 -28.14 56.45
C LEU A 130 -60.97 -27.17 57.42
N ASP A 131 -61.13 -25.90 57.05
CA ASP A 131 -61.79 -24.87 57.87
C ASP A 131 -63.33 -24.82 57.66
N LEU A 132 -63.87 -25.63 56.73
CA LEU A 132 -65.31 -25.67 56.38
C LEU A 132 -66.03 -26.96 56.83
N SER A 133 -65.38 -27.86 57.57
CA SER A 133 -65.98 -29.08 58.16
C SER A 133 -66.01 -29.04 59.68
#